data_AF-A0A257M389-F1
#
_entry.id   AF-A0A257M389-F1
#
_cell.length_a   1.000
_cell.length_b   1.000
_cell.length_c   1.000
_cell.angle_alpha   90.00
_cell.angle_beta   90.00
_cell.angle_gamma   90.00
#
_symmetry.space_group_name_H-M   'P 1'
#
loop_
_entity.id
_entity.type
_entity.pdbx_description
1 polymer ?
#
loop_
_entity_poly.entity_id
_entity_poly.type
_entity_poly.pdbx_seq_one_letter_code
_entity_poly.pdbx_strand_id
1 'polypeptide(L)' 'ATFTVEDTGHFQNFKERGIGRVTFKETGPQTLEVRPRSKPGGAVMDLRQVILVPVAAGQAPIR' A
#
# COMPACT_ATOMS: atom_id res chain seq x y z
N ALA A 1 -2.71 1.10 9.07
CA ALA A 1 -3.86 0.82 8.18
C ALA A 1 -3.86 -0.67 7.87
N THR A 2 -5.04 -1.29 7.75
CA THR A 2 -5.20 -2.69 7.33
C THR A 2 -5.90 -2.68 5.98
N PHE A 3 -5.41 -3.45 5.02
CA PHE A 3 -5.96 -3.56 3.67
C PHE A 3 -6.04 -5.03 3.25
N THR A 4 -7.18 -5.42 2.71
CA THR A 4 -7.39 -6.75 2.12
C THR A 4 -7.13 -6.65 0.63
N VAL A 5 -6.13 -7.40 0.15
CA VAL A 5 -5.82 -7.52 -1.27
C VAL A 5 -6.92 -8.29 -1.99
N GLU A 6 -7.27 -7.87 -3.21
CA GLU A 6 -8.19 -8.62 -4.07
C GLU A 6 -7.45 -9.67 -4.89
N ASP A 7 -8.18 -10.71 -5.30
CA ASP A 7 -7.68 -11.62 -6.33
C ASP A 7 -7.66 -10.91 -7.69
N THR A 8 -6.51 -10.90 -8.35
CA THR A 8 -6.32 -10.29 -9.67
C THR A 8 -6.36 -11.31 -10.81
N GLY A 9 -6.55 -12.60 -10.50
CA GLY A 9 -6.63 -13.72 -11.44
C GLY A 9 -5.29 -14.20 -11.97
N HIS A 10 -4.33 -13.30 -12.23
CA HIS A 10 -2.98 -13.66 -12.68
C HIS A 10 -1.94 -12.65 -12.21
N PHE A 11 -0.72 -13.12 -11.93
CA PHE A 11 0.43 -12.32 -11.50
C PHE A 11 0.84 -11.14 -12.42
N GLN A 12 0.37 -11.03 -13.66
CA GLN A 12 0.64 -9.84 -14.48
C GLN A 12 -0.43 -8.74 -14.34
N ASN A 13 -1.56 -9.03 -13.70
CA ASN A 13 -2.66 -8.10 -13.51
C ASN A 13 -2.41 -7.23 -12.28
N PHE A 14 -1.47 -6.29 -12.38
CA PHE A 14 -1.18 -5.35 -11.30
C PHE A 14 -2.30 -4.34 -11.13
N LYS A 15 -2.57 -4.01 -9.86
CA LYS A 15 -3.60 -3.05 -9.49
C LYS A 15 -3.02 -2.07 -8.48
N GLU A 16 -3.08 -0.78 -8.80
CA GLU A 16 -2.68 0.30 -7.90
C GLU A 16 -3.69 0.44 -6.76
N ARG A 17 -3.20 0.82 -5.57
CA ARG A 17 -4.02 0.95 -4.36
C ARG A 17 -3.66 2.17 -3.53
N GLY A 18 -4.67 3.01 -3.27
CA GLY A 18 -4.63 3.98 -2.19
C GLY A 18 -4.94 3.32 -0.84
N ILE A 19 -3.91 2.94 -0.09
CA ILE A 19 -4.08 2.20 1.18
C ILE A 19 -4.39 3.14 2.36
N GLY A 20 -3.95 4.40 2.32
CA GLY A 20 -4.23 5.38 3.38
C GLY A 20 -3.20 6.51 3.45
N ARG A 21 -3.19 7.20 4.60
CA ARG A 21 -2.24 8.27 4.92
C ARG A 21 -1.33 7.85 6.06
N VAL A 22 -0.09 8.35 6.02
CA VAL A 22 0.88 8.26 7.09
C VAL A 22 1.32 9.66 7.49
N THR A 23 1.65 9.85 8.77
CA THR A 23 2.14 11.12 9.28
C THR A 23 3.49 10.88 9.91
N PHE A 24 4.50 11.59 9.45
CA PHE A 24 5.84 11.58 10.03
C PHE A 24 5.88 12.59 11.16
N LYS A 25 6.08 12.12 12.40
CA LYS A 25 6.14 12.98 13.58
C LYS A 25 7.50 13.67 13.72
N GLU A 26 8.54 13.01 13.26
CA GLU A 26 9.93 13.43 13.42
C GLU A 26 10.60 13.52 12.05
N THR A 27 11.58 14.41 11.94
CA THR A 27 12.44 14.53 10.78
C THR A 27 13.53 13.48 10.81
N GLY A 28 13.87 12.91 9.66
CA GLY A 28 14.99 11.97 9.50
C GLY A 28 14.57 10.66 8.84
N PRO A 29 15.49 9.68 8.76
CA PRO A 29 15.20 8.36 8.21
C PRO A 29 14.11 7.65 9.01
N GLN A 30 13.16 7.04 8.31
CA GLN A 30 12.04 6.29 8.90
C GLN A 30 11.85 4.99 8.12
N THR A 31 11.34 3.96 8.79
CA THR A 31 11.07 2.66 8.17
C THR A 31 9.59 2.54 7.82
N LEU A 32 9.31 2.17 6.57
CA LEU A 32 7.98 1.78 6.12
C LEU A 32 7.99 0.29 5.80
N GLU A 33 7.01 -0.45 6.34
CA GLU A 33 6.90 -1.88 6.14
C GLU A 33 5.53 -2.27 5.61
N VAL A 34 5.53 -3.26 4.71
CA VAL A 34 4.31 -3.92 4.23
C VAL A 34 4.39 -5.37 4.69
N ARG A 35 3.52 -5.76 5.63
CA ARG A 35 3.54 -7.09 6.23
C ARG A 35 2.23 -7.83 5.95
N PRO A 36 2.28 -9.04 5.37
CA PRO A 36 1.09 -9.88 5.25
C PRO A 36 0.60 -10.29 6.65
N ARG A 37 -0.71 -10.21 6.88
CA ARG A 37 -1.35 -10.65 8.14
C ARG A 37 -2.01 -12.02 8.02
N SER A 38 -2.38 -12.41 6.81
CA SER A 38 -2.97 -13.70 6.47
C SER A 38 -2.56 -14.10 5.05
N LYS A 39 -2.64 -15.40 4.76
CA LYS A 39 -2.32 -15.97 3.44
C LYS A 39 -3.29 -17.13 3.16
N PRO A 40 -4.51 -16.84 2.69
CA PRO A 40 -5.52 -17.88 2.45
C PRO A 40 -5.23 -18.77 1.23
N GLY A 41 -4.40 -18.28 0.28
CA GLY A 41 -4.02 -19.02 -0.93
C GLY A 41 -2.50 -19.28 -1.04
N GLY A 42 -2.06 -19.69 -2.23
CA GLY A 42 -0.63 -19.98 -2.51
C GLY A 42 0.29 -18.74 -2.46
N ALA A 43 -0.27 -17.56 -2.65
CA ALA A 43 0.41 -16.26 -2.62
C ALA A 43 -0.41 -15.22 -1.84
N VAL A 44 0.24 -14.13 -1.41
CA VAL A 44 -0.46 -12.95 -0.84
C VAL A 44 -0.62 -11.90 -1.91
N MET A 45 0.50 -11.37 -2.42
CA MET A 45 0.56 -10.40 -3.52
C MET A 45 2.00 -10.25 -4.03
N ASP A 46 2.16 -9.73 -5.24
CA ASP A 46 3.42 -9.18 -5.75
C ASP A 46 3.43 -7.66 -5.59
N LEU A 47 4.40 -7.12 -4.86
CA LEU A 47 4.54 -5.68 -4.62
C LEU A 47 5.73 -5.12 -5.41
N ARG A 48 5.46 -4.25 -6.38
CA ARG A 48 6.51 -3.64 -7.23
C ARG A 48 7.06 -2.34 -6.67
N GLN A 49 6.20 -1.49 -6.12
CA GLN A 49 6.55 -0.14 -5.71
C GLN A 49 5.60 0.34 -4.61
N VAL A 50 6.15 1.13 -3.70
CA VAL A 50 5.37 1.93 -2.75
C VAL A 50 5.71 3.39 -3.01
N ILE A 51 4.68 4.22 -3.23
CA ILE A 51 4.83 5.64 -3.49
C ILE A 51 4.23 6.40 -2.32
N LEU A 52 5.05 7.24 -1.68
CA LEU A 52 4.56 8.24 -0.75
C LEU A 52 4.20 9.49 -1.53
N VAL A 53 2.90 9.77 -1.63
CA VAL A 53 2.40 10.98 -2.28
C VAL A 53 2.16 12.04 -1.22
N PRO A 54 2.79 13.24 -1.33
CA PRO A 54 2.51 14.35 -0.43
C PRO A 54 1.02 14.68 -0.43
N VAL A 55 0.43 14.87 0.75
CA VAL A 55 -0.94 15.35 0.86
C VAL A 55 -0.90 16.86 0.60
N ALA A 56 -1.18 17.27 -0.64
CA ALA A 56 -1.42 18.69 -0.91
C ALA A 56 -2.65 19.15 -0.10
N ALA A 57 -2.64 20.40 0.36
CA ALA A 57 -3.78 20.98 1.05
C ALA A 57 -5.01 20.87 0.14
N GLY A 58 -5.96 20.01 0.51
CA GLY A 58 -7.21 19.78 -0.23
C GLY A 58 -7.26 18.57 -1.17
N GLN A 59 -6.22 17.73 -1.29
CA GLN A 59 -6.24 16.57 -2.19
C GLN A 59 -7.07 15.40 -1.63
N ALA A 60 -8.05 14.94 -2.42
CA ALA A 60 -8.82 13.71 -2.13
C ALA A 60 -7.90 12.47 -2.15
N PRO A 61 -8.23 11.40 -1.39
CA PRO A 61 -7.47 10.16 -1.43
C PRO A 61 -7.37 9.61 -2.85
N ILE A 62 -6.18 9.11 -3.22
CA ILE A 62 -5.99 8.32 -4.44
C ILE A 62 -6.89 7.08 -4.28
N ARG A 63 -7.81 6.85 -5.22
CA ARG A 63 -8.76 5.73 -5.19
C ARG A 63 -8.12 4.46 -5.73
#